data_AF-A0A7C5ZSZ3-F1
#
_entry.id   AF-A0A7C5ZSZ3-F1
#
_cell.length_a   1.000
_cell.length_b   1.000
_cell.length_c   1.000
_cell.angle_alpha   90.00
_cell.angle_beta   90.00
_cell.angle_gamma   90.00
#
_symmetry.space_group_name_H-M   'P 1'
#
loop_
_entity.id
_entity.type
_entity.pdbx_description
1 polymer ?
#
loop_
_entity_poly.entity_id
_entity_poly.type
_entity_poly.pdbx_seq_one_letter_code
_entity_poly.pdbx_strand_id
1 'polypeptide(L)'
;MTIGHEFQWDTLELNLGDLSRAKEIKLVVAGTIFYSPGEVQGAWAAQFADKPGVRPFPPPYMEVRDANGNWVPVPEGRQFPLCDAGMDIFVVNLTGLFPTNDYSLRIHTFFDTRFDFIAVDTTPQQSITIMEVHPVSAQLSQAFPTNSTSSGNFTRYGDVTALLLEADDKFVIGRQGDQIHVLFSADLPPQPEGMKRSFFIFVSCWFKVKGLPYLSFTVDPLPFHKMSSFPYPPTEKYPYDEDHLSYLFTYNTRLIKAP
;
A
#
# COMPACT_ATOMS: atom_id res chain seq x y z
N MET A 1 5.47 12.96 -19.81
CA MET A 1 4.41 12.12 -19.24
C MET A 1 3.57 11.40 -20.30
N THR A 2 3.37 10.09 -20.16
CA THR A 2 2.44 9.27 -20.98
C THR A 2 0.97 9.54 -20.60
N ILE A 3 0.02 8.93 -21.32
CA ILE A 3 -1.41 8.94 -20.99
C ILE A 3 -1.82 7.49 -20.72
N GLY A 4 -2.63 7.26 -19.69
CA GLY A 4 -3.30 5.99 -19.45
C GLY A 4 -4.83 6.16 -19.46
N HIS A 5 -5.51 5.03 -19.30
CA HIS A 5 -6.95 4.92 -19.32
C HIS A 5 -7.38 3.96 -18.23
N GLU A 6 -8.29 4.42 -17.39
CA GLU A 6 -8.84 3.59 -16.33
C GLU A 6 -9.85 2.56 -16.88
N PHE A 7 -9.86 1.37 -16.28
CA PHE A 7 -10.73 0.22 -16.61
C PHE A 7 -10.46 -0.48 -17.93
N GLN A 8 -9.31 -0.22 -18.53
CA GLN A 8 -8.79 -0.99 -19.66
C GLN A 8 -7.29 -1.21 -19.50
N TRP A 9 -6.76 -2.25 -20.13
CA TRP A 9 -5.33 -2.50 -20.12
C TRP A 9 -4.62 -1.55 -21.09
N ASP A 10 -3.75 -0.71 -20.56
CA ASP A 10 -2.71 -0.03 -21.32
C ASP A 10 -1.39 -0.80 -21.18
N THR A 11 -0.65 -0.90 -22.29
CA THR A 11 0.65 -1.57 -22.33
C THR A 11 1.74 -0.57 -22.68
N LEU A 12 2.73 -0.46 -21.81
CA LEU A 12 4.00 0.19 -22.09
C LEU A 12 5.03 -0.88 -22.45
N GLU A 13 5.52 -0.86 -23.69
CA GLU A 13 6.62 -1.72 -24.13
C GLU A 13 7.94 -0.92 -24.12
N LEU A 14 8.95 -1.48 -23.45
CA LEU A 14 10.25 -0.88 -23.26
C LEU A 14 11.33 -1.80 -23.83
N ASN A 15 12.29 -1.21 -24.54
CA ASN A 15 13.57 -1.84 -24.83
C ASN A 15 14.62 -1.22 -23.91
N LEU A 16 15.15 -2.02 -22.98
CA LEU A 16 16.09 -1.53 -21.97
C LEU A 16 17.55 -1.48 -22.44
N GLY A 17 17.81 -1.81 -23.71
CA GLY A 17 19.13 -1.86 -24.31
C GLY A 17 19.91 -3.12 -23.96
N ASP A 18 21.23 -3.09 -24.16
CA ASP A 18 22.12 -4.21 -23.82
C ASP A 18 22.48 -4.18 -22.33
N LEU A 19 21.97 -5.15 -21.58
CA LEU A 19 22.25 -5.34 -20.16
C LEU A 19 23.02 -6.65 -19.88
N SER A 20 23.66 -7.25 -20.90
CA SER A 20 24.36 -8.54 -20.80
C SER A 20 25.51 -8.57 -19.79
N ARG A 21 26.05 -7.40 -19.42
CA ARG A 21 27.11 -7.26 -18.42
C ARG A 21 26.62 -6.77 -17.06
N ALA A 22 25.33 -6.47 -16.92
CA ALA A 22 24.75 -5.98 -15.69
C ALA A 22 24.56 -7.13 -14.69
N LYS A 23 25.09 -6.97 -13.47
CA LYS A 23 24.86 -7.92 -12.36
C LYS A 23 23.54 -7.66 -11.66
N GLU A 24 23.11 -6.41 -11.65
CA GLU A 24 21.85 -5.94 -11.12
C GLU A 24 21.14 -5.12 -12.19
N ILE A 25 19.82 -5.25 -12.25
CA ILE A 25 18.97 -4.48 -13.15
C ILE A 25 17.80 -3.94 -12.32
N LYS A 26 17.73 -2.62 -12.21
CA LYS A 26 16.70 -1.90 -11.48
C LYS A 26 16.03 -0.91 -12.42
N LEU A 27 14.71 -0.88 -12.43
CA LEU A 27 13.94 0.12 -13.14
C LEU A 27 13.61 1.24 -12.16
N VAL A 28 14.11 2.44 -12.41
CA VAL A 28 13.74 3.64 -11.67
C VAL A 28 12.59 4.30 -12.41
N VAL A 29 11.45 4.44 -11.75
CA VAL A 29 10.22 4.93 -12.37
C VAL A 29 9.71 6.13 -11.60
N ALA A 30 9.43 7.22 -12.30
CA ALA A 30 8.57 8.30 -11.81
C ALA A 30 7.22 8.18 -12.51
N GLY A 31 6.16 7.98 -11.73
CA GLY A 31 4.81 7.82 -12.26
C GLY A 31 3.75 8.15 -11.24
N THR A 32 2.52 8.28 -11.73
CA THR A 32 1.35 8.63 -10.92
C THR A 32 0.12 7.94 -11.50
N ILE A 33 -0.86 7.63 -10.66
CA ILE A 33 -2.20 7.19 -11.08
C ILE A 33 -3.16 8.35 -10.96
N PHE A 34 -4.02 8.51 -11.96
CA PHE A 34 -5.20 9.35 -11.88
C PHE A 34 -6.43 8.47 -11.71
N TYR A 35 -7.05 8.57 -10.54
CA TYR A 35 -8.28 7.85 -10.24
C TYR A 35 -9.51 8.65 -10.66
N SER A 36 -10.51 7.97 -11.24
CA SER A 36 -11.85 8.52 -11.31
C SER A 36 -12.43 8.72 -9.90
N PRO A 37 -13.46 9.59 -9.76
CA PRO A 37 -14.20 9.72 -8.51
C PRO A 37 -14.72 8.37 -7.98
N GLY A 38 -14.85 8.25 -6.66
CA GLY A 38 -15.29 7.00 -6.01
C GLY A 38 -16.66 6.49 -6.48
N GLU A 39 -17.55 7.37 -6.95
CA GLU A 39 -18.83 6.99 -7.55
C GLU A 39 -18.64 6.19 -8.86
N VAL A 40 -17.72 6.64 -9.71
CA VAL A 40 -17.39 5.98 -10.98
C VAL A 40 -16.72 4.62 -10.73
N GLN A 41 -15.75 4.58 -9.80
CA GLN A 41 -15.13 3.32 -9.39
C GLN A 41 -16.14 2.36 -8.74
N GLY A 42 -17.05 2.87 -7.93
CA GLY A 42 -18.13 2.09 -7.30
C GLY A 42 -19.07 1.49 -8.34
N ALA A 43 -19.47 2.26 -9.35
CA ALA A 43 -20.30 1.79 -10.46
C ALA A 43 -19.59 0.73 -11.31
N TRP A 44 -18.28 0.87 -11.53
CA TRP A 44 -17.46 -0.17 -12.17
C TRP A 44 -17.46 -1.47 -11.35
N ALA A 45 -17.09 -1.39 -10.07
CA ALA A 45 -17.00 -2.55 -9.19
C ALA A 45 -18.35 -3.28 -9.02
N ALA A 46 -19.46 -2.54 -8.99
CA ALA A 46 -20.79 -3.11 -8.85
C ALA A 46 -21.18 -4.10 -9.96
N GLN A 47 -20.60 -3.99 -11.16
CA GLN A 47 -20.84 -4.91 -12.29
C GLN A 47 -20.29 -6.33 -12.06
N PHE A 48 -19.51 -6.51 -11.00
CA PHE A 48 -18.88 -7.77 -10.63
C PHE A 48 -19.40 -8.32 -9.30
N ALA A 49 -20.42 -7.69 -8.70
CA ALA A 49 -20.96 -8.10 -7.39
C ALA A 49 -21.47 -9.54 -7.35
N ASP A 50 -21.91 -10.08 -8.49
CA ASP A 50 -22.41 -11.45 -8.67
C ASP A 50 -21.35 -12.41 -9.23
N LYS A 51 -20.08 -11.99 -9.35
CA LYS A 51 -18.97 -12.75 -9.96
C LYS A 51 -17.86 -13.00 -8.94
N PRO A 52 -18.05 -13.94 -8.00
CA PRO A 52 -17.05 -14.24 -6.97
C PRO A 52 -15.72 -14.67 -7.61
N GLY A 53 -14.61 -14.17 -7.08
CA GLY A 53 -13.26 -14.47 -7.55
C GLY A 53 -12.74 -13.55 -8.67
N VAL A 54 -13.59 -12.74 -9.30
CA VAL A 54 -13.13 -11.71 -10.23
C VAL A 54 -12.62 -10.51 -9.45
N ARG A 55 -11.41 -10.04 -9.78
CA ARG A 55 -10.85 -8.79 -9.23
C ARG A 55 -11.31 -7.63 -10.12
N PRO A 56 -12.18 -6.71 -9.64
CA PRO A 56 -12.65 -5.59 -10.47
C PRO A 56 -11.53 -4.61 -10.84
N PHE A 57 -10.50 -4.54 -10.00
CA PHE A 57 -9.32 -3.71 -10.18
C PHE A 57 -8.07 -4.61 -10.15
N PRO A 58 -7.77 -5.33 -11.24
CA PRO A 58 -6.58 -6.16 -11.29
C PRO A 58 -5.30 -5.31 -11.10
N PRO A 59 -4.29 -5.81 -10.37
CA PRO A 59 -3.04 -5.09 -10.20
C PRO A 59 -2.26 -5.03 -11.54
N PRO A 60 -1.36 -4.07 -11.71
CA PRO A 60 -0.47 -4.06 -12.86
C PRO A 60 0.40 -5.32 -12.90
N TYR A 61 0.83 -5.70 -14.10
CA TYR A 61 1.70 -6.85 -14.30
C TYR A 61 2.71 -6.59 -15.41
N MET A 62 3.75 -7.41 -15.45
CA MET A 62 4.85 -7.35 -16.38
C MET A 62 5.01 -8.65 -17.15
N GLU A 63 5.54 -8.51 -18.35
CA GLU A 63 5.98 -9.62 -19.19
C GLU A 63 7.39 -9.36 -19.71
N VAL A 64 8.14 -10.44 -19.89
CA VAL A 64 9.46 -10.45 -20.55
C VAL A 64 9.41 -11.44 -21.72
N ARG A 65 10.41 -11.42 -22.59
CA ARG A 65 10.49 -12.37 -23.71
C ARG A 65 11.18 -13.67 -23.33
N ASP A 66 10.58 -14.79 -23.70
CA ASP A 66 11.21 -16.12 -23.62
C ASP A 66 12.24 -16.35 -24.75
N ALA A 67 12.87 -17.53 -24.77
CA ALA A 67 13.86 -17.89 -25.79
C ALA A 67 13.28 -18.02 -27.22
N ASN A 68 11.97 -18.13 -27.37
CA ASN A 68 11.28 -18.18 -28.66
C ASN A 68 10.74 -16.79 -29.08
N GLY A 69 10.95 -15.76 -28.26
CA GLY A 69 10.45 -14.40 -28.49
C GLY A 69 8.99 -14.19 -28.07
N ASN A 70 8.36 -15.14 -27.37
CA ASN A 70 7.01 -14.95 -26.83
C ASN A 70 7.05 -14.12 -25.55
N TRP A 71 6.03 -13.30 -25.34
CA TRP A 71 5.82 -12.62 -24.05
C TRP A 71 5.33 -13.62 -23.02
N VAL A 72 6.03 -13.68 -21.89
CA VAL A 72 5.70 -14.52 -20.74
C VAL A 72 5.61 -13.68 -19.47
N PRO A 73 4.64 -13.96 -18.58
CA PRO A 73 4.44 -13.17 -17.37
C PRO A 73 5.60 -13.34 -16.40
N VAL A 74 5.98 -12.25 -15.74
CA VAL A 74 6.89 -12.25 -14.59
C VAL A 74 6.22 -12.97 -13.40
N PRO A 75 6.97 -13.63 -12.49
CA PRO A 75 6.39 -14.23 -11.28
C PRO A 75 5.61 -13.22 -10.43
N GLU A 76 4.47 -13.62 -9.85
CA GLU A 76 3.54 -12.74 -9.12
C GLU A 76 4.23 -11.88 -8.04
N GLY A 77 5.13 -12.48 -7.25
CA GLY A 77 5.88 -11.77 -6.20
C GLY A 77 6.97 -10.81 -6.70
N ARG A 78 7.11 -10.64 -8.02
CA ARG A 78 8.09 -9.75 -8.66
C ARG A 78 7.46 -8.80 -9.68
N GLN A 79 6.13 -8.66 -9.64
CA GLN A 79 5.39 -7.83 -10.57
C GLN A 79 5.57 -6.33 -10.32
N PHE A 80 5.16 -5.53 -11.31
CA PHE A 80 5.17 -4.08 -11.20
C PHE A 80 4.24 -3.66 -10.05
N PRO A 81 4.64 -2.73 -9.16
CA PRO A 81 3.75 -2.24 -8.12
C PRO A 81 2.70 -1.30 -8.70
N LEU A 82 1.62 -1.09 -7.95
CA LEU A 82 0.68 -0.01 -8.25
C LEU A 82 1.37 1.35 -7.96
N CYS A 83 1.33 2.29 -8.91
CA CYS A 83 1.78 3.66 -8.66
C CYS A 83 0.86 4.38 -7.66
N ASP A 84 1.37 5.40 -6.95
CA ASP A 84 0.55 6.22 -6.06
C ASP A 84 -0.26 7.28 -6.85
N ALA A 85 -1.29 7.86 -6.22
CA ALA A 85 -2.06 8.99 -6.76
C ALA A 85 -1.26 10.31 -6.79
N GLY A 86 -0.16 10.38 -6.03
CA GLY A 86 0.85 11.43 -6.13
C GLY A 86 1.98 11.02 -7.07
N MET A 87 2.72 12.01 -7.59
CA MET A 87 3.98 11.71 -8.26
C MET A 87 4.94 11.09 -7.25
N ASP A 88 5.29 9.84 -7.49
CA ASP A 88 6.27 9.12 -6.67
C ASP A 88 7.36 8.52 -7.56
N ILE A 89 8.55 8.35 -6.96
CA ILE A 89 9.69 7.68 -7.57
C ILE A 89 9.95 6.40 -6.82
N PHE A 90 9.81 5.27 -7.50
CA PHE A 90 10.05 3.96 -6.94
C PHE A 90 10.98 3.12 -7.83
N VAL A 91 11.46 2.02 -7.25
CA VAL A 91 12.41 1.13 -7.90
C VAL A 91 11.82 -0.27 -8.03
N VAL A 92 11.86 -0.84 -9.23
CA VAL A 92 11.46 -2.22 -9.51
C VAL A 92 12.70 -3.05 -9.77
N ASN A 93 12.91 -4.11 -8.99
CA ASN A 93 14.05 -5.01 -9.18
C ASN A 93 13.77 -6.02 -10.31
N LEU A 94 14.44 -5.85 -11.45
CA LEU A 94 14.34 -6.71 -12.62
C LEU A 94 15.45 -7.76 -12.70
N THR A 95 16.37 -7.78 -11.73
CA THR A 95 17.55 -8.67 -11.75
C THR A 95 17.13 -10.13 -11.87
N GLY A 96 17.64 -10.84 -12.88
CA GLY A 96 17.33 -12.25 -13.12
C GLY A 96 15.92 -12.54 -13.64
N LEU A 97 15.17 -11.53 -14.11
CA LEU A 97 13.86 -11.76 -14.75
C LEU A 97 13.98 -12.16 -16.23
N PHE A 98 15.03 -11.71 -16.92
CA PHE A 98 15.21 -11.95 -18.35
C PHE A 98 15.83 -13.33 -18.58
N PRO A 99 15.15 -14.25 -19.29
CA PRO A 99 15.67 -15.60 -19.54
C PRO A 99 16.73 -15.65 -20.64
N THR A 100 16.85 -14.57 -21.43
CA THR A 100 17.84 -14.42 -22.51
C THR A 100 18.43 -13.00 -22.49
N ASN A 101 19.31 -12.70 -23.45
CA ASN A 101 19.83 -11.34 -23.65
C ASN A 101 18.84 -10.41 -24.39
N ASP A 102 17.55 -10.76 -24.45
CA ASP A 102 16.47 -9.85 -24.84
C ASP A 102 15.93 -9.14 -23.59
N TYR A 103 16.29 -7.88 -23.43
CA TYR A 103 15.89 -7.02 -22.30
C TYR A 103 14.65 -6.19 -22.62
N SER A 104 13.71 -6.77 -23.36
CA SER A 104 12.39 -6.18 -23.61
C SER A 104 11.46 -6.43 -22.44
N LEU A 105 10.76 -5.39 -22.00
CA LEU A 105 9.81 -5.43 -20.88
C LEU A 105 8.48 -4.85 -21.33
N ARG A 106 7.38 -5.54 -21.01
CA ARG A 106 6.03 -4.95 -21.04
C ARG A 106 5.55 -4.69 -19.63
N ILE A 107 4.94 -3.54 -19.43
CA ILE A 107 4.24 -3.17 -18.21
C ILE A 107 2.79 -2.89 -18.60
N HIS A 108 1.87 -3.57 -17.94
CA HIS A 108 0.44 -3.47 -18.17
C HIS A 108 -0.20 -2.79 -16.97
N THR A 109 -0.95 -1.72 -17.21
CA THR A 109 -1.64 -0.96 -16.17
C THR A 109 -3.13 -0.92 -16.46
N PHE A 110 -3.96 -1.07 -15.43
CA PHE A 110 -5.43 -1.07 -15.56
C PHE A 110 -6.07 0.27 -15.16
N PHE A 111 -5.34 1.08 -14.41
CA PHE A 111 -5.70 2.46 -14.07
C PHE A 111 -5.00 3.44 -15.01
N ASP A 112 -5.49 4.68 -15.11
CA ASP A 112 -4.82 5.78 -15.82
C ASP A 112 -3.48 6.09 -15.14
N THR A 113 -2.48 5.30 -15.52
CA THR A 113 -1.12 5.35 -14.99
C THR A 113 -0.29 6.12 -15.99
N ARG A 114 0.34 7.19 -15.51
CA ARG A 114 1.12 8.09 -16.33
C ARG A 114 2.56 8.09 -15.87
N PHE A 115 3.44 7.70 -16.78
CA PHE A 115 4.87 7.66 -16.54
C PHE A 115 5.49 8.96 -17.00
N ASP A 116 6.24 9.62 -16.12
CA ASP A 116 7.00 10.81 -16.47
C ASP A 116 8.44 10.48 -16.83
N PHE A 117 9.03 9.54 -16.10
CA PHE A 117 10.42 9.16 -16.26
C PHE A 117 10.61 7.66 -16.02
N ILE A 118 11.42 7.03 -16.86
CA ILE A 118 11.87 5.66 -16.68
C ILE A 118 13.37 5.61 -17.01
N ALA A 119 14.15 5.02 -16.10
CA ALA A 119 15.56 4.76 -16.30
C ALA A 119 15.95 3.37 -15.79
N VAL A 120 17.09 2.90 -16.29
CA VAL A 120 17.71 1.65 -15.83
C VAL A 120 18.91 1.99 -14.97
N ASP A 121 18.94 1.43 -13.76
CA ASP A 121 20.09 1.45 -12.87
C ASP A 121 20.71 0.05 -12.80
N THR A 122 22.00 -0.02 -13.09
CA THR A 122 22.82 -1.25 -13.04
C THR A 122 23.92 -1.19 -12.00
N THR A 123 23.94 -0.13 -11.18
CA THR A 123 24.92 0.02 -10.11
C THR A 123 24.72 -1.06 -9.04
N PRO A 124 25.77 -1.54 -8.38
CA PRO A 124 25.62 -2.49 -7.29
C PRO A 124 24.85 -1.90 -6.11
N GLN A 125 23.99 -2.70 -5.49
CA GLN A 125 23.29 -2.32 -4.26
C GLN A 125 24.30 -1.96 -3.18
N GLN A 126 24.20 -0.74 -2.68
CA GLN A 126 25.02 -0.30 -1.56
C GLN A 126 24.54 -0.96 -0.28
N SER A 127 25.48 -1.33 0.59
CA SER A 127 25.17 -1.84 1.92
C SER A 127 24.55 -0.73 2.75
N ILE A 128 23.38 -1.01 3.33
CA ILE A 128 22.73 -0.13 4.30
C ILE A 128 22.73 -0.80 5.66
N THR A 129 22.79 0.01 6.71
CA THR A 129 22.52 -0.44 8.08
C THR A 129 21.11 -0.03 8.44
N ILE A 130 20.26 -1.02 8.71
CA ILE A 130 18.90 -0.80 9.19
C ILE A 130 18.91 -0.95 10.71
N MET A 131 18.35 0.03 11.40
CA MET A 131 18.12 -0.03 12.83
C MET A 131 16.67 0.30 13.07
N GLU A 132 15.96 -0.61 13.72
CA GLU A 132 14.59 -0.39 14.15
C GLU A 132 14.59 0.47 15.41
N VAL A 133 13.69 1.46 15.45
CA VAL A 133 13.50 2.34 16.61
C VAL A 133 12.03 2.33 16.94
N HIS A 134 11.69 1.84 18.12
CA HIS A 134 10.31 1.82 18.58
C HIS A 134 9.89 3.21 19.11
N PRO A 135 8.61 3.58 18.96
CA PRO A 135 8.04 4.74 19.63
C PRO A 135 8.25 4.68 21.14
N VAL A 136 8.67 5.79 21.74
CA VAL A 136 8.74 5.94 23.22
C VAL A 136 7.45 6.51 23.79
N SER A 137 6.66 7.20 22.97
CA SER A 137 5.31 7.63 23.33
C SER A 137 4.49 7.90 22.07
N ALA A 138 3.20 7.59 22.11
CA ALA A 138 2.24 7.98 21.08
C ALA A 138 0.95 8.50 21.72
N GLN A 139 0.48 9.66 21.28
CA GLN A 139 -0.72 10.31 21.82
C GLN A 139 -1.72 10.59 20.70
N LEU A 140 -2.91 10.00 20.79
CA LEU A 140 -4.03 10.26 19.89
C LEU A 140 -4.80 11.49 20.36
N SER A 141 -5.01 12.46 19.47
CA SER A 141 -5.81 13.66 19.73
C SER A 141 -6.53 14.14 18.48
N GLN A 142 -7.44 15.09 18.64
CA GLN A 142 -8.05 15.79 17.50
C GLN A 142 -7.15 16.95 17.07
N ALA A 143 -6.66 16.90 15.83
CA ALA A 143 -5.94 18.00 15.19
C ALA A 143 -6.89 19.10 14.70
N PHE A 144 -8.01 18.72 14.10
CA PHE A 144 -8.98 19.65 13.55
C PHE A 144 -10.42 19.11 13.58
N PRO A 145 -11.44 19.99 13.62
CA PRO A 145 -12.83 19.57 13.57
C PRO A 145 -13.13 18.91 12.22
N THR A 146 -14.00 17.90 12.24
CA THR A 146 -14.36 17.12 11.04
C THR A 146 -15.86 17.15 10.81
N ASN A 147 -16.25 17.16 9.54
CA ASN A 147 -17.61 16.98 9.05
C ASN A 147 -17.90 15.52 8.61
N SER A 148 -17.02 14.58 8.94
CA SER A 148 -17.17 13.17 8.59
C SER A 148 -18.49 12.63 9.15
N THR A 149 -19.15 11.76 8.39
CA THR A 149 -20.35 11.03 8.85
C THR A 149 -20.01 9.64 9.39
N SER A 150 -18.73 9.32 9.59
CA SER A 150 -18.32 8.03 10.15
C SER A 150 -18.76 7.88 11.60
N SER A 151 -19.24 6.69 11.95
CA SER A 151 -19.78 6.36 13.27
C SER A 151 -19.25 5.03 13.80
N GLY A 152 -19.48 4.75 15.08
CA GLY A 152 -19.01 3.55 15.79
C GLY A 152 -18.07 3.88 16.94
N ASN A 153 -17.38 2.85 17.43
CA ASN A 153 -16.48 2.90 18.58
C ASN A 153 -15.05 3.19 18.14
N PHE A 154 -14.66 4.47 18.15
CA PHE A 154 -13.29 4.89 17.84
C PHE A 154 -12.39 4.74 19.07
N THR A 155 -11.08 4.75 18.85
CA THR A 155 -10.11 4.79 19.95
C THR A 155 -10.26 6.09 20.74
N ARG A 156 -10.23 5.99 22.07
CA ARG A 156 -10.23 7.12 23.00
C ARG A 156 -8.98 7.98 22.80
N TYR A 157 -9.11 9.28 22.98
CA TYR A 157 -7.94 10.16 22.99
C TYR A 157 -7.02 9.85 24.18
N GLY A 158 -5.73 10.16 24.00
CA GLY A 158 -4.67 9.94 24.99
C GLY A 158 -3.66 8.91 24.52
N ASP A 159 -3.04 8.23 25.48
CA ASP A 159 -1.91 7.33 25.24
C ASP A 159 -2.33 6.07 24.46
N VAL A 160 -1.69 5.89 23.31
CA VAL A 160 -1.84 4.74 22.42
C VAL A 160 -0.51 4.06 22.12
N THR A 161 0.54 4.33 22.90
CA THR A 161 1.91 3.84 22.68
C THR A 161 1.96 2.33 22.50
N ALA A 162 1.27 1.58 23.36
CA ALA A 162 1.23 0.12 23.30
C ALA A 162 0.67 -0.43 21.98
N LEU A 163 -0.21 0.32 21.30
CA LEU A 163 -0.81 -0.08 20.02
C LEU A 163 0.08 0.24 18.81
N LEU A 164 1.20 0.94 19.01
CA LEU A 164 2.13 1.31 17.94
C LEU A 164 3.44 0.50 18.00
N LEU A 165 3.56 -0.45 18.93
CA LEU A 165 4.78 -1.26 19.08
C LEU A 165 4.83 -2.40 18.06
N GLU A 166 3.68 -2.96 17.70
CA GLU A 166 3.58 -4.12 16.81
C GLU A 166 2.50 -3.91 15.75
N ALA A 167 2.71 -4.48 14.57
CA ALA A 167 1.71 -4.52 13.50
C ALA A 167 0.81 -5.76 13.67
N ASP A 168 -0.01 -5.76 14.71
CA ASP A 168 -0.97 -6.83 15.00
C ASP A 168 -2.41 -6.45 14.59
N ASP A 169 -3.40 -7.25 14.98
CA ASP A 169 -4.80 -6.98 14.68
C ASP A 169 -5.45 -5.98 15.66
N LYS A 170 -4.68 -5.23 16.48
CA LYS A 170 -5.16 -4.20 17.40
C LYS A 170 -4.77 -2.82 16.88
N PHE A 171 -5.74 -1.92 16.75
CA PHE A 171 -5.57 -0.70 15.98
C PHE A 171 -5.76 0.56 16.81
N VAL A 172 -5.05 1.63 16.44
CA VAL A 172 -5.54 2.98 16.72
C VAL A 172 -6.58 3.35 15.67
N ILE A 173 -7.84 3.35 16.07
CA ILE A 173 -8.99 3.67 15.21
C ILE A 173 -9.23 5.17 15.25
N GLY A 174 -8.62 5.86 14.29
CA GLY A 174 -8.80 7.29 14.05
C GLY A 174 -10.03 7.61 13.19
N ARG A 175 -10.46 8.87 13.27
CA ARG A 175 -11.45 9.52 12.41
C ARG A 175 -10.77 10.68 11.67
N GLN A 176 -11.33 11.12 10.55
CA GLN A 176 -10.86 12.34 9.89
C GLN A 176 -10.73 13.47 10.93
N GLY A 177 -9.62 14.21 10.89
CA GLY A 177 -9.35 15.25 11.89
C GLY A 177 -8.57 14.78 13.12
N ASP A 178 -8.39 13.47 13.32
CA ASP A 178 -7.51 12.95 14.34
C ASP A 178 -6.04 12.96 13.88
N GLN A 179 -5.13 13.01 14.84
CA GLN A 179 -3.69 12.84 14.67
C GLN A 179 -3.12 11.93 15.75
N ILE A 180 -2.00 11.27 15.46
CA ILE A 180 -1.17 10.61 16.45
C ILE A 180 0.16 11.35 16.52
N HIS A 181 0.45 11.96 17.67
CA HIS A 181 1.76 12.55 17.93
C HIS A 181 2.69 11.47 18.49
N VAL A 182 3.70 11.09 17.70
CA VAL A 182 4.63 9.99 18.01
C VAL A 182 6.00 10.56 18.31
N LEU A 183 6.60 10.14 19.42
CA LEU A 183 7.99 10.46 19.78
C LEU A 183 8.84 9.19 19.70
N PHE A 184 10.07 9.35 19.22
CA PHE A 184 11.08 8.31 19.16
C PHE A 184 12.29 8.70 20.01
N SER A 185 13.03 7.71 20.51
CA SER A 185 14.29 7.99 21.22
C SER A 185 15.28 8.66 20.26
N ALA A 186 15.92 9.73 20.74
CA ALA A 186 17.05 10.35 20.06
C ALA A 186 18.40 9.71 20.45
N ASP A 187 18.39 8.74 21.37
CA ASP A 187 19.58 7.98 21.78
C ASP A 187 19.90 6.92 20.71
N LEU A 188 20.55 7.37 19.65
CA LEU A 188 20.92 6.56 18.50
C LEU A 188 22.46 6.43 18.46
N PRO A 189 23.00 5.31 17.96
CA PRO A 189 24.44 5.17 17.75
C PRO A 189 25.04 6.32 16.94
N PRO A 190 26.33 6.66 17.11
CA PRO A 190 26.98 7.68 16.29
C PRO A 190 26.89 7.33 14.80
N GLN A 191 26.78 8.34 13.95
CA GLN A 191 26.74 8.13 12.50
C GLN A 191 28.14 7.72 12.01
N PRO A 192 28.29 6.56 11.33
CA PRO A 192 29.58 6.17 10.77
C PRO A 192 30.11 7.20 9.78
N GLU A 193 31.44 7.32 9.70
CA GLU A 193 32.10 8.22 8.75
C GLU A 193 31.68 7.89 7.30
N GLY A 194 31.39 8.93 6.50
CA GLY A 194 30.95 8.77 5.11
C GLY A 194 29.51 8.31 4.90
N MET A 195 28.77 7.92 5.95
CA MET A 195 27.36 7.56 5.86
C MET A 195 26.45 8.79 6.04
N LYS A 196 25.22 8.71 5.51
CA LYS A 196 24.12 9.65 5.80
C LYS A 196 23.00 8.90 6.51
N ARG A 197 22.50 9.44 7.64
CA ARG A 197 21.33 8.91 8.33
C ARG A 197 20.04 9.46 7.72
N SER A 198 19.08 8.57 7.48
CA SER A 198 17.71 8.87 7.06
C SER A 198 16.75 8.11 7.97
N PHE A 199 15.51 8.61 8.07
CA PHE A 199 14.45 7.99 8.87
C PHE A 199 13.29 7.60 7.95
N PHE A 200 12.73 6.43 8.19
CA PHE A 200 11.53 5.92 7.52
C PHE A 200 10.51 5.54 8.59
N ILE A 201 9.25 5.85 8.35
CA ILE A 201 8.14 5.41 9.19
C ILE A 201 7.44 4.30 8.43
N PHE A 202 7.43 3.11 9.01
CA PHE A 202 6.65 1.98 8.51
C PHE A 202 5.26 2.03 9.14
N VAL A 203 4.23 1.95 8.31
CA VAL A 203 2.84 2.04 8.74
C VAL A 203 2.10 0.80 8.24
N SER A 204 1.54 0.02 9.15
CA SER A 204 0.50 -0.95 8.83
C SER A 204 -0.85 -0.28 9.07
N CYS A 205 -1.62 -0.04 8.00
CA CYS A 205 -2.90 0.65 8.12
C CYS A 205 -3.97 0.11 7.20
N TRP A 206 -5.21 0.32 7.64
CA TRP A 206 -6.42 0.14 6.86
C TRP A 206 -7.16 1.48 6.83
N PHE A 207 -7.85 1.76 5.73
CA PHE A 207 -8.74 2.92 5.64
C PHE A 207 -10.12 2.51 5.10
N LYS A 208 -11.15 3.24 5.53
CA LYS A 208 -12.51 3.11 4.98
C LYS A 208 -12.89 4.40 4.28
N VAL A 209 -13.54 4.25 3.14
CA VAL A 209 -14.01 5.37 2.31
C VAL A 209 -15.53 5.46 2.41
N LYS A 210 -16.06 6.69 2.45
CA LYS A 210 -17.50 6.93 2.40
C LYS A 210 -18.04 6.64 1.00
N GLY A 211 -19.26 6.11 0.91
CA GLY A 211 -19.99 5.97 -0.36
C GLY A 211 -19.85 4.60 -1.03
N LEU A 212 -19.25 3.62 -0.36
CA LEU A 212 -19.24 2.25 -0.85
C LEU A 212 -20.63 1.62 -0.66
N PRO A 213 -21.29 1.12 -1.72
CA PRO A 213 -22.67 0.62 -1.64
C PRO A 213 -22.80 -0.68 -0.84
N TYR A 214 -21.70 -1.41 -0.65
CA TYR A 214 -21.61 -2.70 0.03
C TYR A 214 -21.00 -2.61 1.44
N LEU A 215 -20.63 -1.41 1.91
CA LEU A 215 -20.01 -1.23 3.22
C LEU A 215 -20.53 0.05 3.89
N SER A 216 -21.14 -0.11 5.06
CA SER A 216 -21.52 1.02 5.91
C SER A 216 -20.28 1.82 6.35
N PHE A 217 -20.40 3.15 6.41
CA PHE A 217 -19.30 4.02 6.83
C PHE A 217 -19.15 4.05 8.36
N THR A 218 -18.93 2.87 8.94
CA THR A 218 -18.84 2.59 10.37
C THR A 218 -17.49 1.97 10.71
N VAL A 219 -17.07 2.07 11.98
CA VAL A 219 -15.85 1.40 12.49
C VAL A 219 -15.91 -0.09 12.21
N ASP A 220 -17.02 -0.75 12.55
CA ASP A 220 -17.21 -2.17 12.28
C ASP A 220 -17.64 -2.45 10.83
N PRO A 221 -17.32 -3.64 10.28
CA PRO A 221 -16.42 -4.65 10.86
C PRO A 221 -14.95 -4.20 10.85
N LEU A 222 -14.15 -4.69 11.81
CA LEU A 222 -12.70 -4.46 11.84
C LEU A 222 -11.96 -5.41 10.89
N PRO A 223 -10.98 -4.93 10.11
CA PRO A 223 -10.10 -5.79 9.31
C PRO A 223 -9.15 -6.59 10.20
N PHE A 224 -8.55 -7.65 9.66
CA PHE A 224 -7.48 -8.41 10.32
C PHE A 224 -6.54 -9.02 9.27
N HIS A 225 -5.26 -9.21 9.59
CA HIS A 225 -4.21 -9.54 8.61
C HIS A 225 -4.44 -10.87 7.89
N LYS A 226 -5.08 -11.84 8.55
CA LYS A 226 -5.35 -13.18 7.98
C LYS A 226 -6.64 -13.26 7.17
N MET A 227 -7.36 -12.15 6.97
CA MET A 227 -8.60 -12.16 6.19
C MET A 227 -8.32 -12.37 4.71
N SER A 228 -9.22 -13.04 3.99
CA SER A 228 -9.08 -13.27 2.55
C SER A 228 -9.36 -12.02 1.71
N SER A 229 -10.30 -11.18 2.16
CA SER A 229 -10.68 -9.91 1.53
C SER A 229 -11.34 -8.98 2.55
N PHE A 230 -11.47 -7.70 2.22
CA PHE A 230 -12.33 -6.78 2.96
C PHE A 230 -13.41 -6.18 2.06
N PRO A 231 -14.71 -6.25 2.41
CA PRO A 231 -15.26 -7.03 3.52
C PRO A 231 -14.96 -8.53 3.38
N TYR A 232 -14.76 -9.21 4.52
CA TYR A 232 -14.51 -10.65 4.56
C TYR A 232 -15.83 -11.45 4.54
N PRO A 233 -15.84 -12.70 4.03
CA PRO A 233 -17.04 -13.51 3.99
C PRO A 233 -17.58 -13.84 5.40
N PRO A 234 -18.87 -14.20 5.55
CA PRO A 234 -19.45 -14.54 6.86
C PRO A 234 -18.77 -15.71 7.60
N THR A 235 -17.98 -16.52 6.90
CA THR A 235 -17.17 -17.62 7.47
C THR A 235 -15.93 -17.12 8.19
N GLU A 236 -15.54 -15.86 7.98
CA GLU A 236 -14.41 -15.20 8.59
C GLU A 236 -14.90 -14.18 9.62
N LYS A 237 -14.08 -13.93 10.65
CA LYS A 237 -14.36 -12.95 11.68
C LYS A 237 -13.07 -12.38 12.23
N TYR A 238 -13.13 -11.10 12.59
CA TYR A 238 -12.13 -10.48 13.44
C TYR A 238 -11.91 -11.31 14.72
N PRO A 239 -10.67 -11.48 15.20
CA PRO A 239 -10.40 -12.20 16.45
C PRO A 239 -11.05 -11.49 17.64
N TYR A 240 -11.92 -12.21 18.35
CA TYR A 240 -12.56 -11.76 19.60
C TYR A 240 -12.16 -12.68 20.76
N ASP A 241 -10.89 -13.07 20.81
CA ASP A 241 -10.32 -13.71 22.00
C ASP A 241 -10.19 -12.70 23.15
N GLU A 242 -9.80 -13.19 24.32
CA GLU A 242 -9.70 -12.39 25.54
C GLU A 242 -8.81 -11.15 25.39
N ASP A 243 -7.70 -11.29 24.66
CA ASP A 243 -6.72 -10.22 24.46
C ASP A 243 -7.28 -9.12 23.53
N HIS A 244 -7.92 -9.50 22.42
CA HIS A 244 -8.57 -8.54 21.53
C HIS A 244 -9.77 -7.85 22.20
N LEU A 245 -10.58 -8.59 22.96
CA LEU A 245 -11.68 -7.99 23.73
C LEU A 245 -11.17 -7.00 24.78
N SER A 246 -10.10 -7.34 25.49
CA SER A 246 -9.45 -6.44 26.45
C SER A 246 -8.97 -5.14 25.78
N TYR A 247 -8.34 -5.24 24.61
CA TYR A 247 -7.97 -4.09 23.78
C TYR A 247 -9.19 -3.24 23.40
N LEU A 248 -10.25 -3.85 22.86
CA LEU A 248 -11.45 -3.13 22.42
C LEU A 248 -12.11 -2.38 23.60
N PHE A 249 -12.27 -3.04 24.76
CA PHE A 249 -12.86 -2.42 25.95
C PHE A 249 -11.99 -1.32 26.53
N THR A 250 -10.66 -1.47 26.46
CA THR A 250 -9.73 -0.47 26.96
C THR A 250 -9.71 0.74 26.03
N TYR A 251 -9.46 0.53 24.74
CA TYR A 251 -9.16 1.56 23.75
C TYR A 251 -10.35 2.12 23.01
N ASN A 252 -11.31 1.30 22.58
CA ASN A 252 -12.33 1.73 21.63
C ASN A 252 -13.61 2.20 22.33
N THR A 253 -13.47 3.26 23.15
CA THR A 253 -14.53 3.80 24.01
C THR A 253 -15.06 5.17 23.56
N ARG A 254 -14.53 5.74 22.48
CA ARG A 254 -15.03 7.00 21.88
C ARG A 254 -16.17 6.70 20.91
N LEU A 255 -17.39 6.59 21.45
CA LEU A 255 -18.59 6.36 20.66
C LEU A 255 -18.99 7.61 19.88
N ILE A 256 -19.01 7.50 18.55
CA ILE A 256 -19.60 8.49 17.64
C ILE A 256 -20.91 7.90 17.10
N LYS A 257 -22.03 8.57 17.38
CA LYS A 257 -23.34 8.15 16.88
C LYS A 257 -23.44 8.42 15.38
N ALA A 258 -24.21 7.58 14.68
CA ALA A 258 -24.59 7.89 13.31
C ALA A 258 -25.31 9.25 13.27
N PRO A 259 -25.04 10.08 12.25
CA PRO A 259 -25.73 11.36 12.07
C PRO A 259 -27.22 11.18 11.79
#